data_AF-E6RFH8-F1
#
_entry.id   AF-E6RFH8-F1
#
_cell.length_a   1.000
_cell.length_b   1.000
_cell.length_c   1.000
_cell.angle_alpha   90.00
_cell.angle_beta   90.00
_cell.angle_gamma   90.00
#
_symmetry.space_group_name_H-M   'P 1'
#
loop_
_entity.id
_entity.type
_entity.pdbx_description
1 polymer ?
#
loop_
_entity_poly.entity_id
_entity_poly.type
_entity_poly.pdbx_seq_one_letter_code
_entity_poly.pdbx_strand_id
1 'polypeptide(L)'
;MEISMILALVFDLAIPLQYHNDEYLKRKHDKHLENYWPKLVMGCLIEGVAFFLLHPDLFTLVVCLKTSALTAMWMSRDQGGLPIKSSKSFKDEASKSSSSTSRSTAQPKPESFKSSGPPVLANMPTSTHISNPYKDLHRVGYDDPAIAGMILALNSVDKERAKKNMNVWVKEKDKKEVKRRNKNYAQRAKKVGWPSKLDGVGAEGGEVGKLKLKIPKDAVKKAEEAMRSKKIPAGERKKVLSLLNNPKSEKEIQAAAKILERMGIPVEGKKNRGSSDNKAKHKFQKSDSQGGYRDIQLSKDTVQKLVRGMVTQSWAEADINKWYTYLQRPFSRHEVETKVIPLAKSVDVYLGGGYTGGGLHRFDTKKLEALKPQLRNKCGVDSNFAEHMILTAINQPTVKEAQEMISRWSSNGLSRVEFEQLRRTGPDWA
;
A
#
# COMPACT_ATOMS: atom_id res chain seq x y z
N MET A 1 -8.34 -26.03 -40.51
CA MET A 1 -9.59 -25.27 -40.30
C MET A 1 -10.47 -25.91 -39.23
N GLU A 2 -10.88 -27.17 -39.41
CA GLU A 2 -11.83 -27.86 -38.52
C GLU A 2 -11.37 -27.92 -37.06
N ILE A 3 -10.08 -28.22 -36.82
CA ILE A 3 -9.50 -28.27 -35.46
C ILE A 3 -9.54 -26.88 -34.78
N SER A 4 -9.23 -25.81 -35.52
CA SER A 4 -9.25 -24.44 -35.00
C SER A 4 -10.66 -23.99 -34.65
N MET A 5 -11.66 -24.38 -35.45
CA MET A 5 -13.07 -24.12 -35.19
C MET A 5 -13.54 -24.81 -33.89
N ILE A 6 -13.20 -26.09 -33.73
CA ILE A 6 -13.57 -26.86 -32.53
C ILE A 6 -12.88 -26.28 -31.28
N LEU A 7 -11.59 -25.95 -31.37
CA LEU A 7 -10.86 -25.37 -30.24
C LEU A 7 -11.40 -23.99 -29.83
N ALA A 8 -11.69 -23.13 -30.80
CA ALA A 8 -12.27 -21.81 -30.55
C ALA A 8 -13.66 -21.93 -29.92
N LEU A 9 -14.51 -22.82 -30.44
CA LEU A 9 -15.83 -23.06 -29.89
C LEU A 9 -15.76 -23.60 -28.45
N VAL A 10 -14.88 -24.57 -28.18
CA VAL A 10 -14.68 -25.11 -26.82
C VAL A 10 -14.23 -24.00 -25.87
N PHE A 11 -13.32 -23.12 -26.30
CA PHE A 11 -12.86 -22.00 -25.48
C PHE A 11 -13.98 -21.00 -25.18
N ASP A 12 -14.76 -20.62 -26.20
CA ASP A 12 -15.88 -19.69 -26.07
C ASP A 12 -17.05 -20.28 -25.24
N LEU A 13 -17.20 -21.62 -25.19
CA LEU A 13 -18.23 -22.30 -24.41
C LEU A 13 -17.82 -22.60 -22.97
N ALA A 14 -16.55 -22.95 -22.74
CA ALA A 14 -16.08 -23.48 -21.46
C ALA A 14 -16.28 -22.47 -20.32
N ILE A 15 -15.94 -21.21 -20.58
CA ILE A 15 -16.02 -20.13 -19.60
C ILE A 15 -17.48 -19.87 -19.16
N PRO A 16 -18.46 -19.60 -20.04
CA PRO A 16 -19.84 -19.37 -19.61
C PRO A 16 -20.50 -20.62 -19.01
N LEU A 17 -20.15 -21.83 -19.45
CA LEU A 17 -20.68 -23.07 -18.88
C LEU A 17 -20.23 -23.31 -17.43
N GLN A 18 -18.96 -23.01 -17.11
CA GLN A 18 -18.46 -23.07 -15.73
C GLN A 18 -19.27 -22.15 -14.80
N TYR A 19 -19.67 -20.99 -15.29
CA TYR A 19 -20.45 -20.01 -14.52
C TYR A 19 -21.95 -20.32 -14.47
N HIS A 20 -22.47 -21.10 -15.43
CA HIS A 20 -23.87 -21.55 -15.40
C HIS A 20 -24.09 -22.71 -14.42
N ASN A 21 -23.09 -23.58 -14.24
CA ASN A 21 -23.18 -24.76 -13.39
C ASN A 21 -23.07 -24.45 -11.89
N ASP A 22 -22.51 -23.30 -11.51
CA ASP A 22 -22.41 -22.84 -10.13
C ASP A 22 -23.53 -21.82 -9.82
N GLU A 23 -24.48 -22.17 -8.95
CA GLU A 23 -25.61 -21.30 -8.56
C GLU A 23 -25.18 -19.93 -8.00
N TYR A 24 -24.06 -19.88 -7.28
CA TYR A 24 -23.53 -18.64 -6.72
C TYR A 24 -22.95 -17.73 -7.81
N LEU A 25 -22.17 -18.30 -8.73
CA LEU A 25 -21.58 -17.56 -9.85
C LEU A 25 -22.62 -17.15 -10.89
N LYS A 26 -23.61 -18.01 -11.15
CA LYS A 26 -24.76 -17.75 -12.02
C LYS A 26 -25.53 -16.52 -11.56
N ARG A 27 -25.95 -16.47 -10.28
CA ARG A 27 -26.65 -15.29 -9.72
C ARG A 27 -25.82 -14.01 -9.80
N LYS A 28 -24.50 -14.12 -9.70
CA LYS A 28 -23.58 -12.98 -9.72
C LYS A 28 -23.31 -12.44 -11.14
N HIS A 29 -23.34 -13.33 -12.14
CA HIS A 29 -23.05 -13.01 -13.55
C HIS A 29 -24.27 -13.17 -14.46
N ASP A 30 -25.48 -13.22 -13.92
CA ASP A 30 -26.72 -13.55 -14.64
C ASP A 30 -26.94 -12.60 -15.84
N LYS A 31 -26.89 -11.29 -15.58
CA LYS A 31 -26.96 -10.25 -16.61
C LYS A 31 -25.82 -10.31 -17.62
N HIS A 32 -24.67 -10.87 -17.25
CA HIS A 32 -23.54 -11.02 -18.16
C HIS A 32 -23.75 -12.21 -19.10
N LEU A 33 -24.20 -13.34 -18.55
CA LEU A 33 -24.55 -14.55 -19.29
C LEU A 33 -25.71 -14.28 -20.26
N GLU A 34 -26.77 -13.60 -19.83
CA GLU A 34 -27.90 -13.19 -20.70
C GLU A 34 -27.46 -12.39 -21.93
N ASN A 35 -26.44 -11.54 -21.78
CA ASN A 35 -25.91 -10.73 -22.88
C ASN A 35 -24.84 -11.46 -23.72
N TYR A 36 -24.24 -12.51 -23.17
CA TYR A 36 -23.16 -13.26 -23.82
C TYR A 36 -23.72 -14.31 -24.78
N TRP A 37 -24.73 -15.08 -24.36
CA TRP A 37 -25.32 -16.16 -25.16
C TRP A 37 -25.81 -15.70 -26.55
N PRO A 38 -26.56 -14.60 -26.70
CA PRO A 38 -27.00 -14.15 -28.01
C PRO A 38 -25.84 -13.80 -28.94
N LYS A 39 -24.75 -13.23 -28.39
CA LYS A 39 -23.58 -12.81 -29.18
C LYS A 39 -22.73 -14.00 -29.61
N LEU A 40 -22.61 -15.01 -28.74
CA LEU A 40 -21.98 -16.27 -29.09
C LEU A 40 -22.74 -16.96 -30.23
N VAL A 41 -24.06 -17.08 -30.12
CA VAL A 41 -24.91 -17.71 -31.15
C VAL A 41 -24.82 -16.95 -32.48
N MET A 42 -24.93 -15.61 -32.45
CA MET A 42 -24.77 -14.79 -33.65
C MET A 42 -23.37 -14.94 -34.26
N GLY A 43 -22.32 -14.99 -33.43
CA GLY A 43 -20.95 -15.26 -33.89
C GLY A 43 -20.79 -16.62 -34.56
N CYS A 44 -21.41 -17.67 -34.01
CA CYS A 44 -21.42 -19.02 -34.60
C CYS A 44 -22.19 -19.06 -35.94
N LEU A 45 -23.28 -18.30 -36.07
CA LEU A 45 -24.02 -18.21 -37.35
C LEU A 45 -23.19 -17.52 -38.42
N ILE A 46 -22.52 -16.41 -38.08
CA ILE A 46 -21.61 -15.70 -38.99
C ILE A 46 -20.46 -16.61 -39.40
N GLU A 47 -19.90 -17.37 -38.46
CA GLU A 47 -18.85 -18.36 -38.71
C GLU A 47 -19.34 -19.47 -39.65
N GLY A 48 -20.54 -20.01 -39.43
CA GLY A 48 -21.13 -21.02 -40.31
C GLY A 48 -21.32 -20.52 -41.74
N VAL A 49 -21.79 -19.28 -41.92
CA VAL A 49 -21.92 -18.66 -43.25
C VAL A 49 -20.54 -18.38 -43.87
N ALA A 50 -19.59 -17.89 -43.08
CA ALA A 50 -18.23 -17.58 -43.52
C ALA A 50 -17.45 -18.84 -43.95
N PHE A 51 -17.72 -19.99 -43.34
CA PHE A 51 -17.11 -21.27 -43.71
C PHE A 51 -17.35 -21.65 -45.17
N PHE A 52 -18.54 -21.35 -45.71
CA PHE A 52 -18.88 -21.66 -47.11
C PHE A 52 -18.44 -20.57 -48.10
N LEU A 53 -18.25 -19.33 -47.64
CA LEU A 53 -18.02 -18.18 -48.52
C LEU A 53 -16.56 -17.70 -48.58
N LEU A 54 -15.73 -18.05 -47.59
CA LEU A 54 -14.39 -17.50 -47.45
C LEU A 54 -13.28 -18.53 -47.69
N HIS A 55 -12.14 -18.06 -48.18
CA HIS A 55 -10.92 -18.87 -48.27
C HIS A 55 -10.46 -19.30 -46.86
N PRO A 56 -9.86 -20.49 -46.71
CA PRO A 56 -9.48 -21.06 -45.41
C PRO A 56 -8.71 -20.16 -44.44
N ASP A 57 -7.81 -19.32 -44.97
CA ASP A 57 -7.01 -18.40 -44.18
C ASP A 57 -7.83 -17.22 -43.64
N LEU A 58 -8.77 -16.72 -44.46
CA LEU A 58 -9.66 -15.63 -44.09
C LEU A 58 -10.74 -16.12 -43.12
N PHE A 59 -11.20 -17.36 -43.28
CA PHE A 59 -12.07 -18.02 -42.31
C PHE A 59 -11.40 -18.12 -40.94
N THR A 60 -10.14 -18.57 -40.89
CA THR A 60 -9.40 -18.66 -39.62
C THR A 60 -9.26 -17.30 -38.93
N LEU A 61 -9.10 -16.21 -39.70
CA LEU A 61 -9.08 -14.86 -39.16
C LEU A 61 -10.43 -14.46 -38.54
N VAL A 62 -11.55 -14.81 -39.18
CA VAL A 62 -12.90 -14.56 -38.66
C VAL A 62 -13.13 -15.29 -37.33
N VAL A 63 -12.70 -16.55 -37.24
CA VAL A 63 -12.76 -17.34 -35.99
C VAL A 63 -11.94 -16.66 -34.88
N CYS A 64 -10.69 -16.29 -35.17
CA CYS A 64 -9.82 -15.60 -34.20
C CYS A 64 -10.39 -14.26 -33.73
N LEU A 65 -11.00 -13.48 -34.64
CA LEU A 65 -11.59 -12.19 -34.32
C LEU A 65 -12.82 -12.35 -33.41
N LYS A 66 -13.70 -13.32 -33.72
CA LYS A 66 -14.86 -13.68 -32.89
C LYS A 66 -14.43 -14.04 -31.47
N THR A 67 -13.52 -15.00 -31.32
CA THR A 67 -13.04 -15.46 -30.01
C THR A 67 -12.36 -14.33 -29.24
N SER A 68 -11.59 -13.47 -29.92
CA SER A 68 -10.98 -12.29 -29.28
C SER A 68 -12.04 -11.30 -28.78
N ALA A 69 -13.08 -11.03 -29.55
CA ALA A 69 -14.16 -10.12 -29.17
C ALA A 69 -14.99 -10.68 -27.99
N LEU A 70 -15.31 -11.97 -28.01
CA LEU A 70 -16.01 -12.65 -26.92
C LEU A 70 -15.16 -12.68 -25.64
N THR A 71 -13.87 -12.95 -25.77
CA THR A 71 -12.91 -12.90 -24.63
C THR A 71 -12.81 -11.50 -24.06
N ALA A 72 -12.65 -10.48 -24.91
CA ALA A 72 -12.57 -9.08 -24.47
C ALA A 72 -13.86 -8.63 -23.78
N MET A 73 -15.02 -9.04 -24.31
CA MET A 73 -16.32 -8.78 -23.68
C MET A 73 -16.42 -9.48 -22.33
N TRP A 74 -15.94 -10.72 -22.21
CA TRP A 74 -15.93 -11.43 -20.94
C TRP A 74 -15.01 -10.75 -19.91
N MET A 75 -13.79 -10.41 -20.32
CA MET A 75 -12.79 -9.72 -19.49
C MET A 75 -13.16 -8.26 -19.17
N SER A 76 -14.18 -7.69 -19.81
CA SER A 76 -14.66 -6.33 -19.51
C SER A 76 -15.37 -6.21 -18.16
N ARG A 77 -15.62 -7.35 -17.48
CA ARG A 77 -16.26 -7.40 -16.16
C ARG A 77 -15.31 -7.99 -15.11
N ASP A 78 -15.37 -7.42 -13.92
CA ASP A 78 -14.62 -7.90 -12.75
C ASP A 78 -15.21 -9.22 -12.23
N GLN A 79 -14.50 -9.95 -11.37
CA GLN A 79 -14.96 -11.16 -10.66
C GLN A 79 -16.26 -10.93 -9.86
N GLY A 80 -16.60 -9.65 -9.65
CA GLY A 80 -17.85 -9.12 -9.11
C GLY A 80 -19.08 -9.18 -10.03
N GLY A 81 -18.93 -9.43 -11.32
CA GLY A 81 -19.99 -9.28 -12.33
C GLY A 81 -20.27 -7.82 -12.73
N LEU A 82 -19.42 -6.87 -12.32
CA LEU A 82 -19.56 -5.42 -12.58
C LEU A 82 -18.63 -4.96 -13.72
N PRO A 83 -19.05 -3.99 -14.55
CA PRO A 83 -18.19 -3.47 -15.62
C PRO A 83 -16.94 -2.80 -15.03
N ILE A 84 -15.77 -3.16 -15.56
CA ILE A 84 -14.49 -2.53 -15.20
C ILE A 84 -14.51 -1.12 -15.80
N LYS A 85 -14.64 -0.09 -14.94
CA LYS A 85 -14.55 1.30 -15.40
C LYS A 85 -13.14 1.56 -15.90
N SER A 86 -12.99 1.77 -17.21
CA SER A 86 -11.72 2.22 -17.78
C SER A 86 -11.49 3.67 -17.34
N SER A 87 -10.42 3.91 -16.59
CA SER A 87 -9.93 5.25 -16.33
C SER A 87 -9.25 5.78 -17.59
N LYS A 88 -10.04 6.24 -18.57
CA LYS A 88 -9.51 6.98 -19.72
C LYS A 88 -9.16 8.39 -19.28
N SER A 89 -7.88 8.61 -18.96
CA SER A 89 -7.21 9.89 -19.13
C SER A 89 -6.31 9.77 -20.36
N PHE A 90 -6.90 9.93 -21.55
CA PHE A 90 -6.14 10.28 -22.74
C PHE A 90 -6.22 11.80 -22.88
N LYS A 91 -5.07 12.45 -22.74
CA LYS A 91 -4.88 13.82 -23.23
C LYS A 91 -3.69 13.75 -24.17
N ASP A 92 -3.99 14.03 -25.43
CA ASP A 92 -3.08 14.09 -26.55
C ASP A 92 -1.94 15.08 -26.29
N GLU A 93 -0.71 14.70 -26.63
CA GLU A 93 0.12 15.55 -27.49
C GLU A 93 1.19 14.75 -28.21
N ALA A 94 1.35 15.09 -29.48
CA ALA A 94 2.21 14.45 -30.45
C ALA A 94 3.63 15.03 -30.40
N SER A 95 4.66 14.17 -30.41
CA SER A 95 5.86 14.42 -31.23
C SER A 95 6.65 13.12 -31.49
N LYS A 96 7.02 12.99 -32.76
CA LYS A 96 7.84 11.96 -33.45
C LYS A 96 9.17 11.67 -32.73
N SER A 97 9.65 10.41 -32.71
CA SER A 97 10.47 9.80 -33.77
C SER A 97 10.98 8.36 -33.45
N SER A 98 10.76 7.49 -34.43
CA SER A 98 11.56 6.36 -34.98
C SER A 98 12.26 5.27 -34.13
N SER A 99 11.81 4.04 -34.44
CA SER A 99 12.56 2.76 -34.64
C SER A 99 13.26 2.11 -33.43
N SER A 100 13.17 0.80 -33.17
CA SER A 100 13.20 -0.33 -34.10
C SER A 100 12.61 -1.63 -33.52
N THR A 101 12.25 -2.49 -34.45
CA THR A 101 11.69 -3.85 -34.41
C THR A 101 12.55 -4.89 -33.66
N SER A 102 11.93 -5.76 -32.85
CA SER A 102 12.12 -7.23 -32.92
C SER A 102 11.19 -8.00 -31.97
N ARG A 103 10.89 -9.23 -32.41
CA ARG A 103 9.79 -10.13 -32.07
C ARG A 103 9.89 -10.84 -30.72
N SER A 104 8.68 -11.16 -30.25
CA SER A 104 8.23 -12.08 -29.21
C SER A 104 8.85 -13.47 -29.19
N THR A 105 8.99 -14.04 -27.98
CA THR A 105 8.57 -15.42 -27.67
C THR A 105 8.08 -15.49 -26.22
N ALA A 106 6.86 -15.98 -26.03
CA ALA A 106 6.16 -16.10 -24.75
C ALA A 106 6.04 -17.58 -24.35
N GLN A 107 6.09 -17.88 -23.04
CA GLN A 107 5.41 -19.03 -22.42
C GLN A 107 5.35 -18.87 -20.87
N PRO A 108 4.51 -19.62 -20.12
CA PRO A 108 3.45 -19.07 -19.28
C PRO A 108 3.72 -19.17 -17.77
N LYS A 109 2.99 -18.35 -16.98
CA LYS A 109 3.06 -18.24 -15.52
C LYS A 109 1.73 -18.66 -14.89
N PRO A 110 1.69 -19.45 -13.81
CA PRO A 110 0.46 -19.81 -13.12
C PRO A 110 -0.01 -18.69 -12.18
N GLU A 111 -1.30 -18.38 -12.21
CA GLU A 111 -1.96 -17.35 -11.41
C GLU A 111 -2.33 -17.88 -10.01
N SER A 112 -1.83 -17.19 -8.96
CA SER A 112 -2.38 -17.29 -7.61
C SER A 112 -3.28 -16.09 -7.33
N PHE A 113 -4.55 -16.36 -7.05
CA PHE A 113 -5.62 -15.43 -6.71
C PHE A 113 -5.22 -14.33 -5.72
N LYS A 114 -5.42 -13.06 -6.11
CA LYS A 114 -5.46 -11.90 -5.20
C LYS A 114 -6.83 -11.25 -5.26
N SER A 115 -7.55 -11.30 -4.13
CA SER A 115 -8.85 -10.65 -3.95
C SER A 115 -8.69 -9.13 -3.92
N SER A 116 -9.33 -8.44 -4.86
CA SER A 116 -9.50 -6.99 -4.93
C SER A 116 -10.54 -6.52 -3.91
N GLY A 117 -10.09 -6.26 -2.68
CA GLY A 117 -10.84 -5.52 -1.65
C GLY A 117 -10.03 -4.31 -1.18
N PRO A 118 -10.68 -3.24 -0.66
CA PRO A 118 -9.95 -2.15 -0.01
C PRO A 118 -9.07 -2.73 1.09
N PRO A 119 -7.85 -2.19 1.32
CA PRO A 119 -6.91 -2.76 2.27
C PRO A 119 -7.57 -2.78 3.66
N VAL A 120 -7.86 -3.99 4.16
CA VAL A 120 -8.31 -4.17 5.54
C VAL A 120 -7.15 -3.74 6.43
N LEU A 121 -7.37 -2.73 7.26
CA LEU A 121 -6.38 -2.25 8.21
C LEU A 121 -5.93 -3.42 9.10
N ALA A 122 -4.61 -3.60 9.23
CA ALA A 122 -3.99 -4.78 9.87
C ALA A 122 -4.44 -5.06 11.32
N ASN A 123 -5.06 -4.09 11.98
CA ASN A 123 -5.55 -4.23 13.35
C ASN A 123 -7.07 -4.50 13.42
N MET A 124 -7.82 -4.39 12.32
CA MET A 124 -9.30 -4.30 12.35
C MET A 124 -9.90 -5.54 13.03
N PRO A 125 -10.84 -5.39 14.00
CA PRO A 125 -11.48 -6.53 14.62
C PRO A 125 -12.12 -7.45 13.58
N THR A 126 -12.01 -8.76 13.76
CA THR A 126 -12.68 -9.75 12.92
C THR A 126 -14.05 -10.07 13.49
N SER A 127 -15.06 -10.25 12.64
CA SER A 127 -16.37 -10.70 13.10
C SER A 127 -16.41 -12.23 13.22
N THR A 128 -16.99 -12.72 14.30
CA THR A 128 -17.22 -14.15 14.56
C THR A 128 -18.41 -14.71 13.77
N HIS A 129 -19.35 -13.85 13.34
CA HIS A 129 -20.65 -14.28 12.82
C HIS A 129 -20.89 -13.93 11.35
N ILE A 130 -20.19 -12.93 10.81
CA ILE A 130 -20.39 -12.42 9.46
C ILE A 130 -19.06 -12.38 8.70
N SER A 131 -19.06 -12.89 7.47
CA SER A 131 -17.88 -12.86 6.60
C SER A 131 -17.67 -11.45 6.05
N ASN A 132 -16.47 -10.91 6.25
CA ASN A 132 -15.98 -9.64 5.71
C ASN A 132 -16.88 -8.40 5.93
N PRO A 133 -17.27 -8.09 7.18
CA PRO A 133 -18.17 -6.98 7.48
C PRO A 133 -17.58 -5.60 7.17
N TYR A 134 -16.25 -5.50 7.15
CA TYR A 134 -15.54 -4.26 6.84
C TYR A 134 -15.87 -3.76 5.43
N LYS A 135 -15.85 -4.64 4.44
CA LYS A 135 -16.11 -4.27 3.03
C LYS A 135 -17.52 -3.71 2.85
N ASP A 136 -18.51 -4.34 3.48
CA ASP A 136 -19.91 -3.95 3.31
C ASP A 136 -20.26 -2.66 4.05
N LEU A 137 -19.73 -2.47 5.27
CA LEU A 137 -19.94 -1.25 6.05
C LEU A 137 -19.17 -0.05 5.46
N HIS A 138 -17.94 -0.25 5.00
CA HIS A 138 -17.17 0.80 4.33
C HIS A 138 -17.88 1.30 3.06
N ARG A 139 -18.55 0.41 2.31
CA ARG A 139 -19.31 0.77 1.10
C ARG A 139 -20.48 1.73 1.38
N VAL A 140 -21.05 1.67 2.58
CA VAL A 140 -22.19 2.51 3.00
C VAL A 140 -21.73 3.89 3.47
N GLY A 141 -20.43 4.05 3.73
CA GLY A 141 -19.83 5.30 4.20
C GLY A 141 -19.66 5.39 5.72
N TYR A 142 -19.59 4.25 6.43
CA TYR A 142 -19.17 4.25 7.83
C TYR A 142 -17.64 4.47 7.92
N ASP A 143 -17.19 5.19 8.95
CA ASP A 143 -15.77 5.50 9.16
C ASP A 143 -15.04 4.31 9.82
N ASP A 144 -13.74 4.12 9.57
CA ASP A 144 -12.97 2.98 10.12
C ASP A 144 -13.10 2.78 11.65
N PRO A 145 -13.05 3.83 12.50
CA PRO A 145 -13.29 3.66 13.93
C PRO A 145 -14.72 3.20 14.26
N ALA A 146 -15.69 3.62 13.46
CA ALA A 146 -17.08 3.19 13.62
C ALA A 146 -17.25 1.75 13.16
N ILE A 147 -16.63 1.35 12.05
CA ILE A 147 -16.65 -0.03 11.56
C ILE A 147 -16.05 -0.97 12.61
N ALA A 148 -14.91 -0.61 13.22
CA ALA A 148 -14.34 -1.38 14.32
C ALA A 148 -15.34 -1.55 15.49
N GLY A 149 -16.02 -0.46 15.89
CA GLY A 149 -17.04 -0.49 16.94
C GLY A 149 -18.28 -1.29 16.58
N MET A 150 -18.66 -1.32 15.30
CA MET A 150 -19.78 -2.09 14.78
C MET A 150 -19.44 -3.58 14.73
N ILE A 151 -18.21 -3.95 14.35
CA ILE A 151 -17.76 -5.34 14.38
C ILE A 151 -17.74 -5.88 15.82
N LEU A 152 -17.27 -5.07 16.77
CA LEU A 152 -17.33 -5.42 18.19
C LEU A 152 -18.77 -5.56 18.69
N ALA A 153 -19.70 -4.77 18.15
CA ALA A 153 -21.12 -4.90 18.47
C ALA A 153 -21.71 -6.20 17.91
N LEU A 154 -21.34 -6.59 16.69
CA LEU A 154 -21.74 -7.85 16.07
C LEU A 154 -21.26 -9.06 16.88
N ASN A 155 -20.04 -8.99 17.42
CA ASN A 155 -19.49 -10.07 18.25
C ASN A 155 -20.09 -10.15 19.65
N SER A 156 -20.83 -9.11 20.09
CA SER A 156 -21.49 -9.07 21.40
C SER A 156 -22.94 -9.57 21.40
N VAL A 157 -23.45 -10.00 20.25
CA VAL A 157 -24.82 -10.50 20.08
C VAL A 157 -24.80 -11.87 19.39
N ASP A 158 -25.91 -12.61 19.47
CA ASP A 158 -26.06 -13.90 18.80
C ASP A 158 -26.04 -13.75 17.26
N LYS A 159 -25.74 -14.85 16.57
CA LYS A 159 -25.55 -14.91 15.10
C LYS A 159 -26.73 -14.34 14.32
N GLU A 160 -27.97 -14.58 14.76
CA GLU A 160 -29.16 -14.13 14.04
C GLU A 160 -29.41 -12.64 14.26
N ARG A 161 -29.20 -12.13 15.48
CA ARG A 161 -29.21 -10.68 15.73
C ARG A 161 -28.06 -9.95 15.03
N ALA A 162 -26.87 -10.55 14.94
CA ALA A 162 -25.73 -10.00 14.21
C ALA A 162 -26.07 -9.79 12.72
N LYS A 163 -26.62 -10.83 12.05
CA LYS A 163 -27.06 -10.73 10.65
C LYS A 163 -28.14 -9.68 10.45
N LYS A 164 -29.13 -9.62 11.35
CA LYS A 164 -30.21 -8.61 11.28
C LYS A 164 -29.65 -7.20 11.39
N ASN A 165 -28.77 -6.96 12.35
CA ASN A 165 -28.11 -5.66 12.54
C ASN A 165 -27.26 -5.28 11.32
N MET A 166 -26.50 -6.22 10.78
CA MET A 166 -25.70 -6.00 9.58
C MET A 166 -26.55 -5.63 8.36
N ASN A 167 -27.65 -6.35 8.13
CA ASN A 167 -28.57 -6.04 7.04
C ASN A 167 -29.20 -4.65 7.17
N VAL A 168 -29.53 -4.22 8.40
CA VAL A 168 -30.03 -2.86 8.65
C VAL A 168 -28.96 -1.84 8.35
N TRP A 169 -27.72 -2.06 8.80
CA TRP A 169 -26.63 -1.11 8.62
C TRP A 169 -26.19 -0.98 7.16
N VAL A 170 -26.19 -2.08 6.40
CA VAL A 170 -25.80 -2.10 4.98
C VAL A 170 -26.89 -1.50 4.07
N LYS A 171 -28.16 -1.58 4.47
CA LYS A 171 -29.28 -0.96 3.73
C LYS A 171 -29.53 0.49 4.14
N GLU A 172 -28.79 1.03 5.11
CA GLU A 172 -28.94 2.40 5.58
C GLU A 172 -28.56 3.40 4.48
N LYS A 173 -29.50 4.27 4.12
CA LYS A 173 -29.29 5.32 3.11
C LYS A 173 -29.35 6.72 3.71
N ASP A 174 -29.83 6.87 4.95
CA ASP A 174 -29.91 8.18 5.60
C ASP A 174 -28.54 8.62 6.12
N LYS A 175 -28.02 9.70 5.52
CA LYS A 175 -26.74 10.32 5.91
C LYS A 175 -26.74 10.81 7.37
N LYS A 176 -27.88 11.21 7.93
CA LYS A 176 -27.97 11.63 9.35
C LYS A 176 -27.79 10.44 10.29
N GLU A 177 -28.39 9.32 9.94
CA GLU A 177 -28.31 8.10 10.74
C GLU A 177 -26.92 7.44 10.66
N VAL A 178 -26.29 7.46 9.48
CA VAL A 178 -24.88 7.06 9.31
C VAL A 178 -23.95 7.91 10.18
N LYS A 179 -24.11 9.24 10.18
CA LYS A 179 -23.32 10.14 11.05
C LYS A 179 -23.54 9.87 12.54
N ARG A 180 -24.79 9.64 12.95
CA ARG A 180 -25.15 9.32 14.34
C ARG A 180 -24.48 8.01 14.77
N ARG A 181 -24.58 6.97 13.94
CA ARG A 181 -23.95 5.66 14.18
C ARG A 181 -22.42 5.75 14.16
N ASN A 182 -21.82 6.53 13.26
CA ASN A 182 -20.38 6.77 13.25
C ASN A 182 -19.90 7.29 14.60
N LYS A 183 -20.58 8.31 15.15
CA LYS A 183 -20.25 8.85 16.47
C LYS A 183 -20.37 7.80 17.58
N ASN A 184 -21.47 7.06 17.61
CA ASN A 184 -21.74 6.09 18.67
C ASN A 184 -20.79 4.89 18.65
N TYR A 185 -20.56 4.30 17.47
CA TYR A 185 -19.68 3.15 17.34
C TYR A 185 -18.20 3.52 17.40
N ALA A 186 -17.80 4.70 16.93
CA ALA A 186 -16.43 5.18 17.14
C ALA A 186 -16.11 5.37 18.64
N GLN A 187 -17.07 5.84 19.44
CA GLN A 187 -16.91 5.88 20.91
C GLN A 187 -16.78 4.49 21.52
N ARG A 188 -17.54 3.50 21.02
CA ARG A 188 -17.43 2.10 21.46
C ARG A 188 -16.06 1.52 21.13
N ALA A 189 -15.54 1.77 19.93
CA ALA A 189 -14.19 1.37 19.55
C ALA A 189 -13.13 2.04 20.43
N LYS A 190 -13.27 3.35 20.72
CA LYS A 190 -12.37 4.09 21.60
C LYS A 190 -12.31 3.49 23.01
N LYS A 191 -13.45 3.05 23.56
CA LYS A 191 -13.52 2.43 24.89
C LYS A 191 -12.72 1.13 25.00
N VAL A 192 -12.51 0.42 23.89
CA VAL A 192 -11.71 -0.82 23.85
C VAL A 192 -10.27 -0.60 23.36
N GLY A 193 -9.79 0.65 23.37
CA GLY A 193 -8.42 0.99 23.00
C GLY A 193 -8.19 1.16 21.49
N TRP A 194 -9.24 1.25 20.67
CA TRP A 194 -9.10 1.50 19.24
C TRP A 194 -8.73 2.97 18.96
N PRO A 195 -7.69 3.26 18.14
CA PRO A 195 -7.25 4.63 17.86
C PRO A 195 -8.35 5.43 17.16
N SER A 196 -8.68 6.61 17.70
CA SER A 196 -9.77 7.46 17.18
C SER A 196 -9.45 8.20 15.87
N LYS A 197 -8.17 8.27 15.50
CA LYS A 197 -7.68 8.70 14.19
C LYS A 197 -6.42 7.89 13.89
N LEU A 198 -6.42 7.19 12.76
CA LEU A 198 -5.18 6.68 12.20
C LEU A 198 -4.42 7.88 11.63
N ASP A 199 -3.25 8.16 12.18
CA ASP A 199 -2.35 9.16 11.63
C ASP A 199 -1.87 8.72 10.23
N GLY A 200 -2.63 9.14 9.22
CA GLY A 200 -2.16 9.36 7.85
C GLY A 200 -2.13 8.15 6.93
N VAL A 201 -3.25 7.84 6.27
CA VAL A 201 -3.31 7.58 4.82
C VAL A 201 -4.64 8.16 4.33
N GLY A 202 -4.57 9.16 3.44
CA GLY A 202 -5.73 9.87 2.96
C GLY A 202 -6.60 9.04 2.01
N ALA A 203 -7.91 9.12 2.23
CA ALA A 203 -8.93 8.98 1.21
C ALA A 203 -9.95 10.10 1.45
N GLU A 204 -9.65 11.30 0.95
CA GLU A 204 -10.63 12.37 0.80
C GLU A 204 -10.93 12.53 -0.69
N GLY A 205 -12.19 12.26 -1.05
CA GLY A 205 -12.79 12.66 -2.30
C GLY A 205 -14.30 12.74 -2.12
N GLY A 206 -14.85 13.95 -2.03
CA GLY A 206 -16.30 14.15 -2.03
C GLY A 206 -16.84 15.47 -1.46
N GLU A 207 -16.58 16.56 -2.19
CA GLU A 207 -17.39 17.78 -2.33
C GLU A 207 -17.63 18.80 -1.18
N VAL A 208 -16.99 19.95 -1.37
CA VAL A 208 -17.56 21.32 -1.36
C VAL A 208 -18.54 21.64 -0.22
N GLY A 209 -17.96 21.86 0.96
CA GLY A 209 -18.55 22.74 1.96
C GLY A 209 -17.45 23.66 2.47
N LYS A 210 -17.47 24.94 2.06
CA LYS A 210 -16.57 26.02 2.48
C LYS A 210 -15.94 25.76 3.85
N LEU A 211 -14.69 25.28 3.87
CA LEU A 211 -13.89 25.15 5.07
C LEU A 211 -13.74 26.55 5.66
N LYS A 212 -14.55 26.87 6.68
CA LYS A 212 -14.25 27.95 7.61
C LYS A 212 -12.98 27.52 8.35
N LEU A 213 -11.83 27.87 7.78
CA LEU A 213 -10.51 27.75 8.36
C LEU A 213 -10.48 28.67 9.59
N LYS A 214 -10.74 28.10 10.76
CA LYS A 214 -10.77 28.83 12.03
C LYS A 214 -9.44 28.64 12.75
N ILE A 215 -8.70 29.73 12.90
CA ILE A 215 -7.65 29.85 13.92
C ILE A 215 -8.29 29.55 15.28
N PRO A 216 -7.65 28.75 16.17
CA PRO A 216 -8.20 28.45 17.49
C PRO A 216 -8.55 29.73 18.25
N LYS A 217 -9.78 29.82 18.77
CA LYS A 217 -10.27 31.02 19.49
C LYS A 217 -9.36 31.42 20.66
N ASP A 218 -8.72 30.43 21.29
CA ASP A 218 -7.79 30.65 22.40
C ASP A 218 -6.51 31.39 21.97
N ALA A 219 -6.03 31.15 20.75
CA ALA A 219 -4.88 31.87 20.19
C ALA A 219 -5.24 33.33 19.86
N VAL A 220 -6.48 33.58 19.40
CA VAL A 220 -6.97 34.93 19.14
C VAL A 220 -7.12 35.72 20.45
N LYS A 221 -7.63 35.09 21.50
CA LYS A 221 -7.78 35.72 22.82
C LYS A 221 -6.41 36.09 23.44
N LYS A 222 -5.45 35.16 23.38
CA LYS A 222 -4.07 35.44 23.82
C LYS A 222 -3.42 36.56 23.01
N ALA A 223 -3.72 36.65 21.71
CA ALA A 223 -3.22 37.73 20.86
C ALA A 223 -3.80 39.09 21.25
N GLU A 224 -5.09 39.15 21.58
CA GLU A 224 -5.71 40.36 22.07
C GLU A 224 -5.07 40.86 23.38
N GLU A 225 -4.87 39.95 24.34
CA GLU A 225 -4.22 40.24 25.62
C GLU A 225 -2.78 40.73 25.43
N ALA A 226 -2.01 40.08 24.55
CA ALA A 226 -0.65 40.49 24.21
C ALA A 226 -0.60 41.88 23.53
N MET A 227 -1.54 42.18 22.63
CA MET A 227 -1.61 43.50 21.97
C MET A 227 -2.03 44.62 22.92
N ARG A 228 -2.88 44.32 23.92
CA ARG A 228 -3.22 45.28 24.99
C ARG A 228 -2.02 45.56 25.90
N SER A 229 -1.29 44.51 26.28
CA SER A 229 -0.07 44.62 27.10
C SER A 229 1.03 45.43 26.40
N LYS A 230 1.20 45.28 25.08
CA LYS A 230 2.16 46.06 24.26
C LYS A 230 1.69 47.47 23.87
N LYS A 231 0.58 47.97 24.44
CA LYS A 231 0.01 49.31 24.17
C LYS A 231 -0.22 49.63 22.69
N ILE A 232 -0.53 48.62 21.86
CA ILE A 232 -0.80 48.85 20.43
C ILE A 232 -2.09 49.69 20.27
N PRO A 233 -2.11 50.71 19.38
CA PRO A 233 -3.27 51.57 19.17
C PRO A 233 -4.54 50.77 18.82
N ALA A 234 -5.69 51.23 19.36
CA ALA A 234 -6.96 50.51 19.23
C ALA A 234 -7.38 50.24 17.77
N GLY A 235 -7.07 51.17 16.85
CA GLY A 235 -7.35 51.02 15.42
C GLY A 235 -6.59 49.88 14.75
N GLU A 236 -5.32 49.67 15.12
CA GLU A 236 -4.49 48.58 14.58
C GLU A 236 -4.87 47.23 15.19
N ARG A 237 -5.17 47.20 16.49
CA ARG A 237 -5.67 46.00 17.17
C ARG A 237 -6.95 45.47 16.51
N LYS A 238 -7.87 46.37 16.14
CA LYS A 238 -9.14 45.98 15.48
C LYS A 238 -8.90 45.35 14.11
N LYS A 239 -7.97 45.91 13.32
CA LYS A 239 -7.57 45.33 12.01
C LYS A 239 -6.96 43.94 12.19
N VAL A 240 -6.03 43.77 13.13
CA VAL A 240 -5.39 42.46 13.39
C VAL A 240 -6.40 41.43 13.90
N LEU A 241 -7.27 41.78 14.85
CA LEU A 241 -8.29 40.87 15.38
C LEU A 241 -9.33 40.46 14.32
N SER A 242 -9.67 41.35 13.37
CA SER A 242 -10.55 40.97 12.26
C SER A 242 -9.92 39.91 11.35
N LEU A 243 -8.62 40.01 11.09
CA LEU A 243 -7.86 39.07 10.27
C LEU A 243 -7.63 37.73 10.98
N LEU A 244 -7.46 37.75 12.31
CA LEU A 244 -7.34 36.54 13.14
C LEU A 244 -8.68 35.80 13.33
N ASN A 245 -9.81 36.52 13.42
CA ASN A 245 -11.12 35.91 13.67
C ASN A 245 -11.77 35.30 12.42
N ASN A 246 -11.52 35.88 11.24
CA ASN A 246 -12.09 35.40 9.97
C ASN A 246 -11.11 35.66 8.81
N PRO A 247 -10.04 34.85 8.67
CA PRO A 247 -9.21 34.92 7.47
C PRO A 247 -10.02 34.48 6.25
N LYS A 248 -10.07 35.32 5.21
CA LYS A 248 -10.85 35.10 3.99
C LYS A 248 -10.06 34.35 2.91
N SER A 249 -8.76 34.21 3.07
CA SER A 249 -7.87 33.56 2.11
C SER A 249 -6.69 32.87 2.78
N GLU A 250 -6.06 31.93 2.09
CA GLU A 250 -4.88 31.20 2.60
C GLU A 250 -3.66 32.12 2.82
N LYS A 251 -3.55 33.19 2.03
CA LYS A 251 -2.57 34.26 2.25
C LYS A 251 -2.81 35.00 3.57
N GLU A 252 -4.07 35.25 3.93
CA GLU A 252 -4.43 35.85 5.21
C GLU A 252 -4.16 34.92 6.40
N ILE A 253 -4.29 33.60 6.21
CA ILE A 253 -3.94 32.62 7.25
C ILE A 253 -2.43 32.62 7.51
N GLN A 254 -1.62 32.68 6.46
CA GLN A 254 -0.16 32.79 6.61
C GLN A 254 0.24 34.12 7.25
N ALA A 255 -0.44 35.22 6.91
CA ALA A 255 -0.24 36.51 7.57
C ALA A 255 -0.63 36.47 9.05
N ALA A 256 -1.78 35.88 9.37
CA ALA A 256 -2.26 35.65 10.72
C ALA A 256 -1.29 34.81 11.56
N ALA A 257 -0.77 33.72 10.98
CA ALA A 257 0.20 32.86 11.64
C ALA A 257 1.52 33.59 11.94
N LYS A 258 2.02 34.40 10.98
CA LYS A 258 3.21 35.25 11.21
C LYS A 258 2.99 36.29 12.31
N ILE A 259 1.79 36.86 12.37
CA ILE A 259 1.43 37.84 13.40
C ILE A 259 1.40 37.18 14.79
N LEU A 260 0.83 35.98 14.90
CA LEU A 260 0.81 35.19 16.14
C LEU A 260 2.23 34.73 16.57
N GLU A 261 3.05 34.29 15.62
CA GLU A 261 4.47 33.96 15.86
C GLU A 261 5.25 35.17 16.39
N ARG A 262 5.09 36.37 15.79
CA ARG A 262 5.71 37.62 16.28
C ARG A 262 5.24 38.03 17.69
N MET A 263 4.06 37.57 18.10
CA MET A 263 3.52 37.81 19.44
C MET A 263 3.91 36.72 20.45
N GLY A 264 4.73 35.73 20.05
CA GLY A 264 5.16 34.64 20.92
C GLY A 264 4.05 33.65 21.25
N ILE A 265 2.95 33.65 20.49
CA ILE A 265 1.82 32.75 20.70
C ILE A 265 2.02 31.54 19.80
N PRO A 266 2.20 30.33 20.38
CA PRO A 266 2.43 29.13 19.59
C PRO A 266 1.17 28.82 18.78
N VAL A 267 1.28 28.90 17.45
CA VAL A 267 0.28 28.38 16.53
C VAL A 267 0.58 26.91 16.33
N GLU A 268 -0.31 26.02 16.79
CA GLU A 268 -0.20 24.60 16.49
C GLU A 268 -0.20 24.41 14.96
N GLY A 269 0.97 24.14 14.40
CA GLY A 269 1.19 24.07 12.96
C GLY A 269 2.61 24.39 12.51
N LYS A 270 3.42 25.11 13.32
CA LYS A 270 4.85 25.29 13.06
C LYS A 270 5.66 25.10 14.34
N LYS A 271 6.41 24.00 14.40
CA LYS A 271 7.54 23.89 15.32
C LYS A 271 8.68 24.77 14.81
N ASN A 272 9.18 25.62 15.71
CA ASN A 272 10.27 26.56 15.54
C ASN A 272 11.42 26.00 14.68
N ARG A 273 11.70 26.68 13.56
CA ARG A 273 13.00 26.69 12.92
C ARG A 273 13.91 27.57 13.76
N GLY A 274 14.83 26.96 14.49
CA GLY A 274 15.83 27.66 15.27
C GLY A 274 16.60 26.71 16.17
N SER A 275 17.73 26.24 15.64
CA SER A 275 18.83 25.57 16.34
C SER A 275 18.80 24.03 16.45
N SER A 276 19.91 23.48 15.96
CA SER A 276 20.43 22.12 16.04
C SER A 276 19.85 21.06 15.09
N ASP A 277 20.77 20.51 14.31
CA ASP A 277 20.63 19.42 13.36
C ASP A 277 19.86 18.20 13.89
N ASN A 278 19.35 17.41 12.93
CA ASN A 278 18.79 16.07 13.12
C ASN A 278 17.46 15.96 13.87
N LYS A 279 16.36 16.04 13.11
CA LYS A 279 15.24 15.07 13.20
C LYS A 279 14.28 15.23 12.02
N ALA A 280 14.77 14.97 10.81
CA ALA A 280 13.91 14.29 9.85
C ALA A 280 13.52 12.97 10.52
N LYS A 281 12.28 12.83 11.02
CA LYS A 281 11.78 11.54 11.51
C LYS A 281 11.98 10.56 10.36
N HIS A 282 12.99 9.69 10.49
CA HIS A 282 13.26 8.57 9.61
C HIS A 282 12.07 7.63 9.75
N LYS A 283 11.09 7.81 8.85
CA LYS A 283 9.89 6.98 8.80
C LYS A 283 10.24 5.72 8.02
N PHE A 284 9.62 4.61 8.43
CA PHE A 284 9.69 3.35 7.71
C PHE A 284 9.34 3.55 6.23
N GLN A 285 10.04 2.85 5.33
CA GLN A 285 9.92 2.94 3.85
C GLN A 285 10.27 4.30 3.23
N LYS A 286 10.91 5.23 3.93
CA LYS A 286 11.48 6.42 3.29
C LYS A 286 12.77 6.05 2.55
N SER A 287 12.97 6.63 1.38
CA SER A 287 14.27 6.58 0.69
C SER A 287 15.37 7.19 1.59
N ASP A 288 16.57 6.63 1.52
CA ASP A 288 17.77 7.20 2.11
C ASP A 288 18.52 8.18 1.18
N SER A 289 17.99 8.44 -0.01
CA SER A 289 18.61 9.25 -1.07
C SER A 289 19.92 8.68 -1.63
N GLN A 290 20.28 7.45 -1.28
CA GLN A 290 21.49 6.74 -1.72
C GLN A 290 21.16 5.38 -2.37
N GLY A 291 19.93 5.24 -2.89
CA GLY A 291 19.47 4.03 -3.59
C GLY A 291 18.86 2.97 -2.67
N GLY A 292 18.71 3.23 -1.37
CA GLY A 292 18.08 2.34 -0.40
C GLY A 292 16.77 2.89 0.17
N TYR A 293 16.01 2.01 0.84
CA TYR A 293 14.85 2.38 1.65
C TYR A 293 15.08 2.02 3.10
N ARG A 294 14.45 2.79 3.99
CA ARG A 294 14.51 2.60 5.44
C ARG A 294 13.49 1.57 5.87
N ASP A 295 13.77 0.31 5.62
CA ASP A 295 12.87 -0.82 5.82
C ASP A 295 13.46 -1.91 6.74
N ILE A 296 14.69 -1.73 7.19
CA ILE A 296 15.35 -2.61 8.16
C ILE A 296 15.11 -2.08 9.56
N GLN A 297 14.62 -2.92 10.46
CA GLN A 297 14.48 -2.57 11.87
C GLN A 297 15.14 -3.65 12.73
N LEU A 298 16.04 -3.23 13.61
CA LEU A 298 16.72 -4.13 14.54
C LEU A 298 15.71 -4.67 15.57
N SER A 299 15.84 -5.95 15.90
CA SER A 299 15.03 -6.54 16.96
C SER A 299 15.39 -5.92 18.31
N LYS A 300 14.43 -5.89 19.24
CA LYS A 300 14.68 -5.38 20.61
C LYS A 300 15.83 -6.13 21.29
N ASP A 301 15.94 -7.44 21.06
CA ASP A 301 17.01 -8.28 21.59
C ASP A 301 18.39 -7.86 21.07
N THR A 302 18.53 -7.67 19.74
CA THR A 302 19.78 -7.20 19.14
C THR A 302 20.17 -5.80 19.62
N VAL A 303 19.20 -4.87 19.74
CA VAL A 303 19.48 -3.54 20.30
C VAL A 303 19.99 -3.64 21.73
N GLN A 304 19.39 -4.51 22.57
CA GLN A 304 19.86 -4.72 23.94
C GLN A 304 21.25 -5.35 23.99
N LYS A 305 21.55 -6.33 23.13
CA LYS A 305 22.88 -6.93 23.02
C LYS A 305 23.94 -5.89 22.67
N LEU A 306 23.67 -5.04 21.67
CA LEU A 306 24.54 -3.92 21.30
C LEU A 306 24.79 -2.96 22.47
N VAL A 307 23.74 -2.56 23.19
CA VAL A 307 23.86 -1.68 24.36
C VAL A 307 24.68 -2.32 25.47
N ARG A 308 24.46 -3.61 25.78
CA ARG A 308 25.26 -4.35 26.76
C ARG A 308 26.73 -4.45 26.34
N GLY A 309 27.00 -4.64 25.05
CA GLY A 309 28.36 -4.60 24.51
C GLY A 309 29.04 -3.26 24.76
N MET A 310 28.35 -2.14 24.51
CA MET A 310 28.88 -0.79 24.81
C MET A 310 29.18 -0.59 26.29
N VAL A 311 28.30 -1.06 27.18
CA VAL A 311 28.51 -1.00 28.63
C VAL A 311 29.73 -1.83 29.03
N THR A 312 29.88 -3.03 28.46
CA THR A 312 31.02 -3.92 28.74
C THR A 312 32.34 -3.30 28.29
N GLN A 313 32.34 -2.59 27.16
CA GLN A 313 33.47 -1.83 26.64
C GLN A 313 33.66 -0.44 27.30
N SER A 314 32.96 -0.15 28.41
CA SER A 314 33.08 1.09 29.18
C SER A 314 32.83 2.38 28.40
N TRP A 315 31.87 2.37 27.45
CA TRP A 315 31.48 3.58 26.74
C TRP A 315 30.79 4.59 27.66
N ALA A 316 30.88 5.88 27.33
CA ALA A 316 30.21 6.94 28.08
C ALA A 316 28.67 6.81 27.99
N GLU A 317 27.98 7.04 29.10
CA GLU A 317 26.52 6.91 29.17
C GLU A 317 25.78 7.80 28.15
N ALA A 318 26.31 9.00 27.89
CA ALA A 318 25.77 9.90 26.88
C ALA A 318 25.82 9.30 25.46
N ASP A 319 26.91 8.61 25.12
CA ASP A 319 27.08 7.96 23.82
C ASP A 319 26.21 6.71 23.70
N ILE A 320 26.08 5.93 24.78
CA ILE A 320 25.18 4.78 24.85
C ILE A 320 23.74 5.23 24.62
N ASN A 321 23.28 6.31 25.26
CA ASN A 321 21.92 6.83 25.09
C ASN A 321 21.67 7.36 23.66
N LYS A 322 22.68 7.99 23.05
CA LYS A 322 22.64 8.45 21.66
C LYS A 322 22.50 7.27 20.70
N TRP A 323 23.29 6.22 20.88
CA TRP A 323 23.20 5.01 20.07
C TRP A 323 21.92 4.23 20.32
N TYR A 324 21.46 4.09 21.56
CA TYR A 324 20.19 3.44 21.88
C TYR A 324 19.02 4.12 21.16
N THR A 325 18.98 5.45 21.17
CA THR A 325 17.97 6.21 20.43
C THR A 325 18.11 6.02 18.91
N TYR A 326 19.35 5.97 18.42
CA TYR A 326 19.66 5.77 17.00
C TYR A 326 19.24 4.38 16.50
N LEU A 327 19.50 3.32 17.28
CA LEU A 327 19.23 1.91 16.98
C LEU A 327 17.76 1.53 16.97
N GLN A 328 16.88 2.36 17.54
CA GLN A 328 15.42 2.12 17.53
C GLN A 328 14.73 2.53 16.23
N ARG A 329 15.39 3.29 15.37
CA ARG A 329 14.81 3.80 14.13
C ARG A 329 14.94 2.79 12.98
N PRO A 330 14.16 2.92 11.91
CA PRO A 330 14.38 2.13 10.71
C PRO A 330 15.60 2.61 9.93
N PHE A 331 16.39 1.64 9.50
CA PHE A 331 17.64 1.80 8.76
C PHE A 331 17.46 1.45 7.30
N SER A 332 18.22 2.13 6.44
CA SER A 332 18.50 1.59 5.13
C SER A 332 19.70 0.65 5.18
N ARG A 333 19.85 -0.20 4.16
CA ARG A 333 21.00 -1.09 4.03
C ARG A 333 22.33 -0.36 4.15
N HIS A 334 22.46 0.78 3.46
CA HIS A 334 23.68 1.58 3.51
C HIS A 334 24.02 2.02 4.95
N GLU A 335 23.03 2.41 5.75
CA GLU A 335 23.26 2.77 7.14
C GLU A 335 23.57 1.57 8.03
N VAL A 336 22.98 0.41 7.76
CA VAL A 336 23.33 -0.83 8.45
C VAL A 336 24.80 -1.15 8.19
N GLU A 337 25.23 -1.15 6.93
CA GLU A 337 26.60 -1.50 6.53
C GLU A 337 27.64 -0.48 6.99
N THR A 338 27.34 0.82 6.92
CA THR A 338 28.32 1.87 7.24
C THR A 338 28.34 2.26 8.71
N LYS A 339 27.30 1.96 9.49
CA LYS A 339 27.19 2.41 10.89
C LYS A 339 26.87 1.30 11.86
N VAL A 340 25.90 0.43 11.56
CA VAL A 340 25.47 -0.61 12.51
C VAL A 340 26.46 -1.77 12.58
N ILE A 341 26.96 -2.25 11.44
CA ILE A 341 27.96 -3.33 11.40
C ILE A 341 29.28 -2.90 12.06
N PRO A 342 29.87 -1.72 11.74
CA PRO A 342 31.08 -1.25 12.43
C PRO A 342 30.89 -1.07 13.94
N LEU A 343 29.72 -0.57 14.35
CA LEU A 343 29.38 -0.48 15.77
C LEU A 343 29.38 -1.86 16.41
N ALA A 344 28.68 -2.83 15.82
CA ALA A 344 28.57 -4.18 16.34
C ALA A 344 29.94 -4.84 16.54
N LYS A 345 30.86 -4.64 15.58
CA LYS A 345 32.27 -5.07 15.71
C LYS A 345 33.00 -4.39 16.85
N SER A 346 32.85 -3.07 16.98
CA SER A 346 33.52 -2.31 18.05
C SER A 346 33.10 -2.71 19.46
N VAL A 347 31.94 -3.38 19.59
CA VAL A 347 31.42 -3.87 20.88
C VAL A 347 31.35 -5.39 20.98
N ASP A 348 31.98 -6.10 20.05
CA ASP A 348 32.04 -7.57 19.98
C ASP A 348 30.66 -8.24 20.06
N VAL A 349 29.70 -7.72 19.31
CA VAL A 349 28.33 -8.25 19.24
C VAL A 349 28.03 -8.75 17.84
N TYR A 350 27.73 -10.04 17.76
CA TYR A 350 27.20 -10.63 16.53
C TYR A 350 25.74 -10.18 16.30
N LEU A 351 25.50 -9.46 15.20
CA LEU A 351 24.15 -8.98 14.86
C LEU A 351 23.19 -10.12 14.50
N GLY A 352 23.71 -11.28 14.09
CA GLY A 352 22.91 -12.34 13.51
C GLY A 352 22.40 -11.98 12.12
N GLY A 353 21.73 -12.94 11.51
CA GLY A 353 20.98 -12.70 10.28
C GLY A 353 19.51 -12.42 10.54
N GLY A 354 18.79 -11.90 9.55
CA GLY A 354 17.35 -11.63 9.63
C GLY A 354 16.97 -10.17 9.47
N TYR A 355 17.89 -9.34 9.00
CA TYR A 355 17.71 -7.90 8.79
C TYR A 355 17.65 -7.58 7.30
N THR A 356 16.93 -8.43 6.54
CA THR A 356 16.64 -8.16 5.14
C THR A 356 15.51 -7.14 5.01
N GLY A 357 15.85 -5.96 4.52
CA GLY A 357 14.87 -5.01 3.99
C GLY A 357 14.16 -5.61 2.76
N GLY A 358 13.03 -5.04 2.37
CA GLY A 358 12.38 -5.34 1.09
C GLY A 358 13.10 -4.72 -0.11
N GLY A 359 14.08 -3.84 0.11
CA GLY A 359 14.92 -3.25 -0.93
C GLY A 359 14.15 -2.26 -1.82
N LEU A 360 14.74 -1.92 -2.97
CA LEU A 360 14.19 -0.88 -3.88
C LEU A 360 12.74 -1.18 -4.30
N HIS A 361 12.46 -2.48 -4.45
CA HIS A 361 11.24 -3.00 -5.05
C HIS A 361 10.19 -3.46 -4.04
N ARG A 362 10.44 -3.24 -2.73
CA ARG A 362 9.53 -3.63 -1.64
C ARG A 362 9.16 -5.12 -1.68
N PHE A 363 10.18 -5.97 -1.86
CA PHE A 363 10.02 -7.41 -1.71
C PHE A 363 9.44 -7.76 -0.34
N ASP A 364 8.65 -8.83 -0.29
CA ASP A 364 8.08 -9.34 0.95
C ASP A 364 9.20 -9.95 1.80
N THR A 365 9.53 -9.27 2.90
CA THR A 365 10.64 -9.66 3.79
C THR A 365 10.47 -11.06 4.36
N LYS A 366 9.24 -11.53 4.60
CA LYS A 366 9.00 -12.91 5.06
C LYS A 366 9.34 -13.94 3.99
N LYS A 367 9.05 -13.61 2.72
CA LYS A 367 9.42 -14.47 1.59
C LYS A 367 10.93 -14.46 1.36
N LEU A 368 11.59 -13.31 1.54
CA LEU A 368 13.04 -13.22 1.49
C LEU A 368 13.70 -14.07 2.58
N GLU A 369 13.23 -13.97 3.82
CA GLU A 369 13.71 -14.82 4.92
C GLU A 369 13.48 -16.31 4.64
N ALA A 370 12.35 -16.67 4.04
CA ALA A 370 12.07 -18.06 3.65
C ALA A 370 12.97 -18.58 2.52
N LEU A 371 13.55 -17.70 1.70
CA LEU A 371 14.52 -18.09 0.64
C LEU A 371 15.90 -18.39 1.21
N LYS A 372 16.23 -17.84 2.38
CA LYS A 372 17.56 -17.96 2.98
C LYS A 372 18.03 -19.40 3.18
N PRO A 373 17.24 -20.34 3.74
CA PRO A 373 17.65 -21.73 3.86
C PRO A 373 17.85 -22.41 2.50
N GLN A 374 17.04 -22.04 1.50
CA GLN A 374 17.15 -22.60 0.15
C GLN A 374 18.46 -22.18 -0.50
N LEU A 375 18.79 -20.89 -0.46
CA LEU A 375 20.05 -20.36 -0.98
C LEU A 375 21.25 -20.94 -0.24
N ARG A 376 21.19 -21.02 1.10
CA ARG A 376 22.24 -21.63 1.92
C ARG A 376 22.55 -23.06 1.47
N ASN A 377 21.51 -23.89 1.35
CA ASN A 377 21.66 -25.30 1.02
C ASN A 377 22.04 -25.50 -0.45
N LYS A 378 21.50 -24.68 -1.37
CA LYS A 378 21.75 -24.82 -2.81
C LYS A 378 23.10 -24.27 -3.24
N CYS A 379 23.55 -23.19 -2.62
CA CYS A 379 24.80 -22.51 -2.96
C CYS A 379 25.97 -22.95 -2.06
N GLY A 380 25.72 -23.71 -0.99
CA GLY A 380 26.77 -24.18 -0.08
C GLY A 380 27.44 -23.06 0.70
N VAL A 381 26.69 -22.00 1.03
CA VAL A 381 27.20 -20.81 1.72
C VAL A 381 26.66 -20.75 3.15
N ASP A 382 27.24 -19.92 4.02
CA ASP A 382 26.70 -19.71 5.35
C ASP A 382 25.45 -18.78 5.35
N SER A 383 24.84 -18.62 6.53
CA SER A 383 23.63 -17.82 6.71
C SER A 383 23.84 -16.33 6.39
N ASN A 384 24.99 -15.76 6.74
CA ASN A 384 25.30 -14.35 6.51
C ASN A 384 25.57 -14.09 5.04
N PHE A 385 26.28 -15.01 4.39
CA PHE A 385 26.53 -14.92 2.95
C PHE A 385 25.24 -15.06 2.15
N ALA A 386 24.34 -15.97 2.53
CA ALA A 386 23.00 -16.08 1.91
C ALA A 386 22.17 -14.79 2.09
N GLU A 387 22.33 -14.09 3.21
CA GLU A 387 21.69 -12.79 3.44
C GLU A 387 22.28 -11.71 2.52
N HIS A 388 23.60 -11.64 2.40
CA HIS A 388 24.26 -10.73 1.48
C HIS A 388 23.86 -10.98 0.02
N MET A 389 23.70 -12.25 -0.36
CA MET A 389 23.15 -12.63 -1.67
C MET A 389 21.77 -12.01 -1.88
N ILE A 390 20.82 -12.29 -0.97
CA ILE A 390 19.45 -11.74 -1.04
C ILE A 390 19.49 -10.22 -1.15
N LEU A 391 20.26 -9.56 -0.30
CA LEU A 391 20.38 -8.11 -0.29
C LEU A 391 20.94 -7.57 -1.64
N THR A 392 21.92 -8.26 -2.23
CA THR A 392 22.49 -7.87 -3.52
C THR A 392 21.50 -8.01 -4.67
N ALA A 393 20.64 -9.04 -4.61
CA ALA A 393 19.60 -9.23 -5.60
C ALA A 393 18.46 -8.21 -5.48
N ILE A 394 17.96 -7.90 -4.27
CA ILE A 394 16.83 -6.96 -4.12
C ILE A 394 17.19 -5.51 -4.44
N ASN A 395 18.49 -5.19 -4.54
CA ASN A 395 19.02 -3.89 -4.92
C ASN A 395 19.32 -3.76 -6.42
N GLN A 396 18.99 -4.76 -7.24
CA GLN A 396 19.11 -4.62 -8.70
C GLN A 396 18.21 -3.48 -9.21
N PRO A 397 18.59 -2.78 -10.30
CA PRO A 397 17.83 -1.66 -10.84
C PRO A 397 16.36 -2.00 -11.12
N THR A 398 16.08 -3.22 -11.56
CA THR A 398 14.72 -3.68 -11.87
C THR A 398 14.29 -4.88 -11.02
N VAL A 399 12.97 -4.99 -10.79
CA VAL A 399 12.35 -6.14 -10.12
C VAL A 399 12.67 -7.45 -10.87
N LYS A 400 12.75 -7.37 -12.20
CA LYS A 400 13.01 -8.50 -13.08
C LYS A 400 14.42 -9.05 -12.86
N GLU A 401 15.44 -8.20 -12.90
CA GLU A 401 16.84 -8.59 -12.63
C GLU A 401 17.00 -9.18 -11.23
N ALA A 402 16.36 -8.57 -10.22
CA ALA A 402 16.35 -9.10 -8.86
C ALA A 402 15.77 -10.51 -8.78
N GLN A 403 14.61 -10.74 -9.42
CA GLN A 403 13.95 -12.05 -9.45
C GLN A 403 14.73 -13.09 -10.25
N GLU A 404 15.31 -12.71 -11.39
CA GLU A 404 16.13 -13.59 -12.22
C GLU A 404 17.39 -14.03 -11.46
N MET A 405 18.03 -13.12 -10.74
CA MET A 405 19.20 -13.40 -9.91
C MET A 405 18.87 -14.39 -8.78
N ILE A 406 17.80 -14.15 -8.01
CA ILE A 406 17.35 -15.07 -6.94
C ILE A 406 16.95 -16.42 -7.50
N SER A 407 16.19 -16.45 -8.61
CA SER A 407 15.72 -17.69 -9.24
C SER A 407 16.88 -18.52 -9.75
N ARG A 408 17.88 -17.87 -10.36
CA ARG A 408 19.08 -18.53 -10.87
C ARG A 408 19.90 -19.16 -9.74
N TRP A 409 20.13 -18.44 -8.64
CA TRP A 409 20.83 -19.01 -7.49
C TRP A 409 20.05 -20.16 -6.82
N SER A 410 18.72 -20.05 -6.78
CA SER A 410 17.86 -21.09 -6.20
C SER A 410 17.77 -22.36 -7.07
N SER A 411 17.85 -22.22 -8.39
CA SER A 411 17.76 -23.36 -9.33
C SER A 411 19.13 -23.98 -9.63
N ASN A 412 20.11 -23.14 -9.99
CA ASN A 412 21.38 -23.57 -10.56
C ASN A 412 22.55 -23.45 -9.57
N GLY A 413 22.31 -22.88 -8.39
CA GLY A 413 23.37 -22.56 -7.43
C GLY A 413 24.15 -21.31 -7.82
N LEU A 414 25.24 -21.06 -7.10
CA LEU A 414 26.08 -19.88 -7.27
C LEU A 414 27.34 -20.25 -8.07
N SER A 415 27.62 -19.54 -9.16
CA SER A 415 28.85 -19.78 -9.94
C SER A 415 30.08 -19.28 -9.19
N ARG A 416 31.25 -19.85 -9.48
CA ARG A 416 32.52 -19.47 -8.82
C ARG A 416 32.88 -18.00 -9.05
N VAL A 417 32.59 -17.46 -10.24
CA VAL A 417 32.86 -16.06 -10.59
C VAL A 417 32.01 -15.12 -9.74
N GLU A 418 30.72 -15.43 -9.60
CA GLU A 418 29.80 -14.62 -8.81
C GLU A 418 30.07 -14.73 -7.31
N PHE A 419 30.46 -15.91 -6.84
CA PHE A 419 30.89 -16.10 -5.46
C PHE A 419 32.02 -15.13 -5.11
N GLU A 420 33.05 -15.03 -5.95
CA GLU A 420 34.15 -14.08 -5.70
C GLU A 420 33.70 -12.62 -5.78
N GLN A 421 32.78 -12.28 -6.70
CA GLN A 421 32.25 -10.91 -6.81
C GLN A 421 31.40 -10.52 -5.59
N LEU A 422 30.55 -11.43 -5.12
CA LEU A 422 29.75 -11.25 -3.91
C LEU A 422 30.62 -11.20 -2.66
N ARG A 423 31.67 -12.03 -2.59
CA ARG A 423 32.61 -12.02 -1.47
C ARG A 423 33.33 -10.69 -1.34
N ARG A 424 33.74 -10.07 -2.46
CA ARG A 424 34.39 -8.74 -2.46
C ARG A 424 33.46 -7.60 -2.03
N THR A 425 32.16 -7.76 -2.24
CA THR A 425 31.14 -6.75 -1.90
C THR A 425 30.41 -7.06 -0.60
N GLY A 426 30.69 -8.22 -0.01
CA GLY A 426 30.13 -8.68 1.25
C GLY A 426 30.59 -7.80 2.39
N PRO A 427 29.68 -7.36 3.27
CA PRO A 427 30.09 -6.90 4.58
C PRO A 427 30.91 -8.02 5.23
N ASP A 428 31.99 -7.65 5.89
CA ASP A 428 32.72 -8.59 6.70
C ASP A 428 31.86 -8.89 7.93
N TRP A 429 31.05 -9.95 7.86
CA TRP A 429 30.12 -10.37 8.91
C TRP A 429 30.80 -11.22 10.00
N ALA A 430 32.13 -11.33 9.96
CA ALA A 430 32.95 -12.01 10.95
C ALA A 430 32.94 -11.28 12.30
#